data_AF-A0A3D2IEE3-F1
#
_entry.id   AF-A0A3D2IEE3-F1
#
_cell.length_a   1.000
_cell.length_b   1.000
_cell.length_c   1.000
_cell.angle_alpha   90.00
_cell.angle_beta   90.00
_cell.angle_gamma   90.00
#
_symmetry.space_group_name_H-M   'P 1'
#
loop_
_entity.id
_entity.type
_entity.pdbx_description
1 polymer ?
#
loop_
_entity_poly.entity_id
_entity_poly.type
_entity_poly.pdbx_seq_one_letter_code
_entity_poly.pdbx_strand_id
1 'polypeptide(L)'
;AGFASEALKYIIDNGVFTEDAWPANAIDQKYFDKEKNRELAREYAVTEWYDIAPKNFEQVMTCLLLRIPVAVGYYWWMHQVCAVDPISLGANVYGIRIRNSWGMDYGKDGYAIIRENLAAPDDAVAPRVTKSYME
;
A
#
# COMPACT_ATOMS: atom_id res chain seq x y z
N ALA A 1 10.61 -12.43 2.27
CA ALA A 1 9.55 -11.53 1.75
C ALA A 1 8.60 -11.24 2.90
N GLY A 2 8.11 -10.01 3.02
CA GLY A 2 7.14 -9.63 4.07
C GLY A 2 5.75 -9.39 3.47
N PHE A 3 4.74 -9.28 4.33
CA PHE A 3 3.37 -8.96 3.95
C PHE A 3 3.00 -7.51 4.27
N ALA A 4 2.08 -6.94 3.49
CA ALA A 4 1.54 -5.60 3.73
C ALA A 4 0.76 -5.55 5.05
N SER A 5 0.06 -6.63 5.40
CA SER A 5 -0.60 -6.78 6.70
C SER A 5 0.37 -6.72 7.89
N GLU A 6 1.54 -7.36 7.79
CA GLU A 6 2.58 -7.29 8.82
C GLU A 6 3.18 -5.89 8.94
N ALA A 7 3.45 -5.25 7.80
CA ALA A 7 3.93 -3.87 7.76
C ALA A 7 2.92 -2.90 8.37
N LEU A 8 1.63 -3.06 8.05
CA LEU A 8 0.56 -2.24 8.62
C LEU A 8 0.47 -2.43 10.13
N LYS A 9 0.56 -3.65 10.64
CA LYS A 9 0.60 -3.91 12.08
C LYS A 9 1.73 -3.14 12.77
N TYR A 10 2.91 -3.12 12.17
CA TYR A 10 4.02 -2.32 12.69
C TYR A 10 3.71 -0.82 12.68
N ILE A 11 3.14 -0.31 11.59
CA ILE A 11 2.79 1.11 11.42
C ILE A 11 1.70 1.55 12.40
N ILE A 12 0.77 0.68 12.76
CA ILE A 12 -0.25 0.96 13.79
C ILE A 12 0.42 1.24 15.14
N ASP A 13 1.39 0.42 15.53
CA ASP A 13 2.04 0.51 16.85
C ASP A 13 3.13 1.59 16.91
N ASN A 14 3.85 1.82 15.80
CA ASN A 14 5.08 2.61 15.78
C ASN A 14 5.01 3.83 14.84
N GLY A 15 4.08 3.83 13.90
CA GLY A 15 4.00 4.80 12.81
C GLY A 15 5.05 4.60 11.72
N VAL A 16 5.22 5.62 10.87
CA VAL A 16 6.13 5.58 9.71
C VAL A 16 6.97 6.86 9.64
N PHE A 17 8.23 6.73 9.24
CA PHE A 17 9.13 7.86 9.10
C PHE A 17 8.83 8.66 7.82
N THR A 18 9.00 9.97 7.88
CA THR A 18 9.07 10.82 6.69
C THR A 18 10.40 10.61 5.96
N GLU A 19 10.45 10.89 4.66
CA GLU A 19 11.68 10.74 3.86
C GLU A 19 12.83 11.65 4.36
N ASP A 20 12.49 12.80 4.98
CA ASP A 20 13.48 13.69 5.62
C ASP A 20 14.15 13.04 6.85
N ALA A 21 13.39 12.25 7.61
CA ALA A 21 13.89 11.57 8.80
C ALA A 21 14.61 10.26 8.46
N TRP A 22 14.14 9.56 7.42
CA TRP A 22 14.70 8.32 6.90
C TRP A 22 14.58 8.30 5.37
N PRO A 23 15.69 8.50 4.63
CA PRO A 23 15.65 8.56 3.16
C PRO A 23 15.07 7.30 2.51
N ALA A 24 14.31 7.49 1.43
CA ALA A 24 13.69 6.39 0.68
C ALA A 24 14.73 5.32 0.30
N ASN A 25 14.36 4.04 0.50
CA ASN A 25 15.18 2.85 0.23
C ASN A 25 16.45 2.69 1.10
N ALA A 26 16.71 3.57 2.07
CA ALA A 26 17.82 3.36 2.99
C ALA A 26 17.55 2.19 3.94
N ILE A 27 18.55 1.34 4.18
CA ILE A 27 18.47 0.19 5.10
C ILE A 27 19.28 0.40 6.40
N ASP A 28 19.78 1.62 6.60
CA ASP A 28 20.69 1.97 7.69
C ASP A 28 19.93 2.20 9.02
N GLN A 29 20.24 1.40 10.03
CA GLN A 29 19.58 1.43 11.34
C GLN A 29 19.80 2.73 12.12
N LYS A 30 20.82 3.54 11.77
CA LYS A 30 21.08 4.81 12.47
C LYS A 30 19.89 5.78 12.45
N TYR A 31 19.01 5.68 11.46
CA TYR A 31 17.81 6.51 11.37
C TYR A 31 16.74 6.08 12.38
N PHE A 32 16.68 4.77 12.66
CA PHE A 32 15.77 4.17 13.64
C PHE A 32 16.19 4.49 15.08
N ASP A 33 17.50 4.52 15.36
CA ASP A 33 18.02 4.68 16.71
C ASP A 33 17.82 6.08 17.30
N LYS A 34 17.51 7.07 16.45
CA LYS A 34 17.19 8.44 16.88
C LYS A 34 15.80 8.48 17.52
N GLU A 35 15.75 8.74 18.83
CA GLU A 35 14.50 8.82 19.59
C GLU A 35 13.50 9.82 19.00
N LYS A 36 13.98 11.02 18.65
CA LYS A 36 13.19 12.05 17.96
C LYS A 36 12.53 11.54 16.67
N ASN A 37 13.21 10.68 15.91
CA ASN A 37 12.64 10.12 14.69
C ASN A 37 11.50 9.15 15.02
N ARG A 38 11.61 8.35 16.10
CA ARG A 38 10.55 7.41 16.51
C ARG A 38 9.33 8.14 17.07
N GLU A 39 9.53 9.25 17.78
CA GLU A 39 8.44 10.11 18.22
C GLU A 39 7.70 10.71 17.03
N LEU A 40 8.45 11.26 16.05
CA LEU A 40 7.89 11.77 14.80
C LEU A 40 7.11 10.69 14.04
N ALA A 41 7.66 9.48 13.95
CA ALA A 41 7.02 8.39 13.22
C ALA A 41 5.60 8.10 13.74
N ARG A 42 5.41 8.12 15.07
CA ARG A 42 4.12 7.86 15.71
C ARG A 42 3.03 8.87 15.36
N GLU A 43 3.39 10.08 14.91
CA GLU A 43 2.43 11.06 14.39
C GLU A 43 1.79 10.62 13.07
N TYR A 44 2.44 9.71 12.34
CA TYR A 44 1.97 9.14 11.08
C TYR A 44 1.47 7.70 11.23
N ALA A 45 1.10 7.29 12.44
CA ALA A 45 0.49 5.98 12.68
C ALA A 45 -0.91 5.88 12.06
N VAL A 46 -1.22 4.70 11.53
CA VAL A 46 -2.57 4.37 11.01
C VAL A 46 -3.47 4.01 12.18
N THR A 47 -4.66 4.62 12.24
CA THR A 47 -5.64 4.41 13.31
C THR A 47 -6.87 3.65 12.84
N GLU A 48 -7.19 3.70 11.55
CA GLU A 48 -8.27 2.92 10.95
C GLU A 48 -7.80 2.32 9.63
N TRP A 49 -8.20 1.08 9.38
CA TRP A 49 -7.88 0.34 8.16
C TRP A 49 -8.98 -0.67 7.85
N TYR A 50 -8.98 -1.17 6.62
CA TYR A 50 -9.73 -2.35 6.24
C TYR A 50 -8.79 -3.52 6.00
N ASP A 51 -9.04 -4.62 6.69
CA ASP A 51 -8.49 -5.92 6.33
C ASP A 51 -9.32 -6.49 5.18
N ILE A 52 -8.65 -6.84 4.08
CA ILE A 52 -9.30 -7.39 2.89
C ILE A 52 -9.06 -8.88 2.87
N ALA A 53 -10.13 -9.65 2.68
CA ALA A 53 -10.04 -11.09 2.63
C ALA A 53 -9.15 -11.54 1.44
N PRO A 54 -8.27 -12.55 1.61
CA PRO A 54 -7.50 -13.09 0.52
C PRO A 54 -8.40 -13.49 -0.65
N LYS A 55 -7.94 -13.20 -1.86
CA LYS A 55 -8.62 -13.45 -3.13
C LYS A 55 -9.97 -12.74 -3.30
N ASN A 56 -10.24 -11.69 -2.53
CA ASN A 56 -11.47 -10.91 -2.64
C ASN A 56 -11.27 -9.64 -3.50
N PHE A 57 -11.52 -9.77 -4.81
CA PHE A 57 -11.37 -8.67 -5.75
C PHE A 57 -12.41 -7.57 -5.52
N GLU A 58 -13.63 -7.94 -5.12
CA GLU A 58 -14.75 -7.04 -4.92
C GLU A 58 -14.51 -6.09 -3.74
N GLN A 59 -13.89 -6.55 -2.66
CA GLN A 59 -13.48 -5.70 -1.54
C GLN A 59 -12.39 -4.71 -1.95
N VAL A 60 -11.41 -5.14 -2.76
CA VAL A 60 -10.41 -4.22 -3.34
C VAL A 60 -11.11 -3.17 -4.21
N MET A 61 -11.98 -3.58 -5.13
CA MET A 61 -12.72 -2.67 -6.00
C MET A 61 -13.59 -1.69 -5.21
N THR A 62 -14.22 -2.13 -4.13
CA THR A 62 -15.00 -1.28 -3.23
C THR A 62 -14.12 -0.19 -2.61
N CYS A 63 -12.95 -0.54 -2.09
CA CYS A 63 -12.00 0.45 -1.55
C CYS A 63 -11.59 1.48 -2.61
N LEU A 64 -11.24 1.01 -3.82
CA LEU A 64 -10.79 1.88 -4.90
C LEU A 64 -11.91 2.82 -5.40
N LEU A 65 -13.15 2.34 -5.46
CA LEU A 65 -14.34 3.17 -5.77
C LEU A 65 -14.58 4.24 -4.69
N LEU A 66 -14.25 3.93 -3.43
CA LEU A 66 -14.27 4.87 -2.31
C LEU A 66 -13.02 5.76 -2.24
N ARG A 67 -12.13 5.71 -3.25
CA ARG A 67 -10.88 6.46 -3.32
C ARG A 67 -9.89 6.11 -2.18
N ILE A 68 -9.91 4.86 -1.74
CA ILE A 68 -8.99 4.33 -0.73
C ILE A 68 -8.00 3.41 -1.44
N PRO A 69 -6.69 3.76 -1.50
CA PRO A 69 -5.68 2.90 -2.09
C PRO A 69 -5.47 1.65 -1.24
N VAL A 70 -5.04 0.56 -1.89
CA VAL A 70 -4.89 -0.75 -1.26
C VAL A 70 -3.48 -1.28 -1.50
N ALA A 71 -2.77 -1.63 -0.43
CA ALA A 71 -1.54 -2.40 -0.55
C ALA A 71 -1.91 -3.85 -0.88
N VAL A 72 -1.41 -4.38 -1.99
CA VAL A 72 -1.79 -5.69 -2.52
C VAL A 72 -0.57 -6.55 -2.85
N GLY A 73 -0.59 -7.79 -2.40
CA GLY A 73 0.43 -8.80 -2.64
C GLY A 73 -0.07 -9.96 -3.49
N TYR A 74 0.79 -10.45 -4.38
CA TYR A 74 0.46 -11.54 -5.30
C TYR A 74 1.51 -12.64 -5.25
N TYR A 75 1.11 -13.87 -4.92
CA TYR A 75 2.03 -15.03 -4.93
C TYR A 75 2.48 -15.39 -6.34
N TRP A 76 1.61 -15.30 -7.34
CA TRP A 76 1.98 -15.60 -8.72
C TRP A 76 3.05 -14.65 -9.27
N TRP A 77 3.09 -13.41 -8.74
CA TRP A 77 4.08 -12.41 -9.11
C TRP A 77 5.25 -12.35 -8.13
N MET A 78 5.10 -12.98 -6.95
CA MET A 78 5.99 -12.85 -5.80
C MET A 78 6.28 -11.38 -5.45
N HIS A 79 5.28 -10.50 -5.60
CA HIS A 79 5.46 -9.05 -5.56
C HIS A 79 4.29 -8.32 -4.88
N GLN A 80 4.61 -7.18 -4.25
CA GLN A 80 3.68 -6.28 -3.56
C GLN A 80 3.64 -4.93 -4.30
N VAL A 81 2.45 -4.40 -4.55
CA VAL A 81 2.22 -3.13 -5.25
C VAL A 81 1.06 -2.36 -4.59
N CYS A 82 0.84 -1.10 -4.99
CA CYS A 82 -0.28 -0.31 -4.51
C CYS A 82 -1.36 -0.22 -5.60
N ALA A 83 -2.56 -0.73 -5.32
CA ALA A 83 -3.73 -0.51 -6.17
C ALA A 83 -4.32 0.88 -5.91
N VAL A 84 -4.56 1.65 -6.97
CA VAL A 84 -4.89 3.08 -6.88
C VAL A 84 -6.17 3.50 -7.60
N ASP A 85 -6.57 2.79 -8.67
CA ASP A 85 -7.82 3.10 -9.39
C ASP A 85 -8.57 1.82 -9.78
N PRO A 86 -9.91 1.82 -9.72
CA PRO A 86 -10.72 0.79 -10.38
C PRO A 86 -10.73 1.06 -11.89
N ILE A 87 -10.60 0.03 -12.71
CA ILE A 87 -10.54 0.15 -14.18
C ILE A 87 -11.65 -0.70 -14.81
N SER A 88 -12.45 -0.07 -15.67
CA SER A 88 -13.29 -0.79 -16.63
C SER A 88 -12.55 -0.91 -17.96
N LEU A 89 -12.46 -2.13 -18.48
CA LEU A 89 -11.85 -2.46 -19.77
C LEU A 89 -12.89 -2.66 -20.88
N GLY A 90 -14.16 -2.33 -20.60
CA GLY A 90 -15.29 -2.56 -21.48
C GLY A 90 -15.86 -3.97 -21.39
N ALA A 91 -17.05 -4.20 -21.95
CA ALA A 91 -17.71 -5.50 -22.03
C ALA A 91 -17.78 -6.29 -20.70
N ASN A 92 -18.06 -5.58 -19.59
CA ASN A 92 -18.07 -6.15 -18.22
C ASN A 92 -16.74 -6.78 -17.78
N VAL A 93 -15.62 -6.35 -18.36
CA VAL A 93 -14.28 -6.74 -17.92
C VAL A 93 -13.71 -5.65 -17.03
N TYR A 94 -13.26 -6.03 -15.84
CA TYR A 94 -12.69 -5.11 -14.85
C TYR A 94 -11.22 -5.42 -14.57
N GLY A 95 -10.60 -4.48 -13.88
CA GLY A 95 -9.25 -4.60 -13.38
C GLY A 95 -8.93 -3.44 -12.44
N ILE A 96 -7.67 -3.36 -12.07
CA ILE A 96 -7.15 -2.29 -11.22
C ILE A 96 -5.93 -1.67 -11.88
N ARG A 97 -5.76 -0.36 -11.69
CA ARG A 97 -4.47 0.29 -11.93
C ARG A 97 -3.65 0.16 -10.67
N ILE A 98 -2.39 -0.26 -10.85
CA ILE A 98 -1.41 -0.34 -9.77
C ILE A 98 -0.29 0.65 -10.01
N ARG A 99 0.24 1.23 -8.93
CA ARG A 99 1.53 1.92 -8.89
C ARG A 99 2.59 0.91 -8.49
N ASN A 100 3.61 0.75 -9.33
CA ASN A 100 4.75 -0.12 -9.04
C ASN A 100 5.94 0.69 -8.50
N SER A 101 6.89 0.00 -7.86
CA SER A 101 8.12 0.56 -7.28
C SER A 101 9.37 0.31 -8.14
N TRP A 102 9.20 -0.09 -9.42
CA TRP A 102 10.31 -0.35 -10.36
C TRP A 102 10.69 0.85 -11.25
N GLY A 103 10.45 2.07 -10.76
CA GLY A 103 10.74 3.30 -11.49
C GLY A 103 9.64 3.73 -12.47
N MET A 104 9.89 4.83 -13.19
CA MET A 104 8.93 5.47 -14.09
C MET A 104 8.86 4.81 -15.47
N ASP A 105 9.92 4.12 -15.88
CA ASP A 105 9.98 3.43 -17.17
C ASP A 105 9.16 2.12 -17.18
N TYR A 106 8.69 1.68 -16.01
CA TYR A 106 7.83 0.50 -15.92
C TYR A 106 6.41 0.81 -16.40
N GLY A 107 5.93 0.06 -17.38
CA GLY A 107 4.57 0.20 -17.90
C GLY A 107 4.34 1.60 -18.49
N LYS A 108 3.36 2.32 -17.96
CA LYS A 108 3.10 3.72 -18.33
C LYS A 108 3.31 4.59 -17.10
N ASP A 109 4.39 5.37 -17.08
CA ASP A 109 4.75 6.29 -16.00
C ASP A 109 4.84 5.58 -14.63
N GLY A 110 5.31 4.33 -14.62
CA GLY A 110 5.43 3.50 -13.43
C GLY A 110 4.13 2.85 -12.94
N TYR A 111 3.07 2.92 -13.75
CA TYR A 111 1.79 2.24 -13.53
C TYR A 111 1.57 1.08 -14.49
N ALA A 112 0.76 0.11 -14.06
CA ALA A 112 0.25 -0.96 -14.91
C ALA A 112 -1.22 -1.26 -14.60
N ILE A 113 -1.89 -1.97 -15.49
CA ILE A 113 -3.25 -2.49 -15.26
C ILE A 113 -3.17 -3.99 -15.05
N ILE A 114 -3.75 -4.48 -13.96
CA ILE A 114 -3.94 -5.91 -13.72
C ILE A 114 -5.42 -6.21 -13.94
N ARG A 115 -5.71 -7.18 -14.81
CA ARG A 115 -7.08 -7.63 -15.10
C ARG A 115 -7.58 -8.49 -13.95
N GLU A 116 -8.90 -8.48 -13.73
CA GLU A 116 -9.60 -9.19 -12.64
C GLU A 116 -9.11 -10.63 -12.40
N ASN A 117 -8.87 -11.40 -13.45
CA ASN A 117 -8.42 -12.80 -13.36
C ASN A 117 -7.06 -12.99 -12.65
N LEU A 118 -6.26 -11.93 -12.51
CA LEU A 118 -5.00 -11.92 -11.76
C LEU A 118 -5.00 -10.91 -10.59
N ALA A 119 -6.00 -10.04 -10.52
CA ALA A 119 -6.03 -8.89 -9.62
C ALA A 119 -6.49 -9.22 -8.19
N ALA A 120 -7.07 -10.40 -7.96
CA ALA A 120 -7.45 -10.89 -6.64
C ALA A 120 -6.20 -11.20 -5.78
N PRO A 121 -5.87 -10.38 -4.77
CA PRO A 121 -4.60 -10.45 -4.07
C PRO A 121 -4.55 -11.57 -3.04
N ASP A 122 -3.37 -12.09 -2.75
CA ASP A 122 -3.12 -13.08 -1.69
C ASP A 122 -3.05 -12.41 -0.30
N ASP A 123 -2.63 -11.15 -0.25
CA ASP A 123 -2.54 -10.31 0.94
C ASP A 123 -2.99 -8.89 0.55
N ALA A 124 -3.89 -8.30 1.33
CA ALA A 124 -4.39 -6.96 1.06
C ALA A 124 -4.85 -6.23 2.31
N VAL A 125 -4.42 -4.96 2.42
CA VAL A 125 -4.84 -4.05 3.48
C VAL A 125 -4.99 -2.63 2.94
N ALA A 126 -5.96 -1.90 3.46
CA ALA A 126 -6.26 -0.54 3.04
C ALA A 126 -6.24 0.43 4.25
N PRO A 127 -5.12 1.15 4.48
CA PRO A 127 -5.08 2.23 5.46
C PRO A 127 -6.11 3.32 5.12
N ARG A 128 -6.91 3.74 6.11
CA ARG A 128 -8.02 4.69 5.91
C ARG A 128 -7.80 6.02 6.63
N VAL A 129 -7.32 5.97 7.87
CA VAL A 129 -7.11 7.16 8.71
C VAL A 129 -5.75 7.06 9.35
N THR A 130 -4.97 8.14 9.29
CA THR A 130 -3.76 8.33 10.09
C THR A 130 -4.06 9.27 11.25
N LYS A 131 -3.23 9.24 12.29
CA LYS A 131 -3.24 10.34 13.27
C LYS A 131 -3.08 11.66 12.52
N SER A 132 -3.96 12.61 12.80
CA SER A 132 -3.91 13.93 12.20
C SER A 132 -2.62 14.63 12.63
N TYR A 133 -1.85 15.12 11.67
CA TYR A 133 -0.88 16.16 11.93
C TYR A 133 -1.69 17.38 12.40
N MET A 134 -1.61 17.73 13.69
CA MET A 134 -2.08 19.04 14.12
C MET A 134 -1.01 20.03 13.68
N GLU A 135 -1.37 20.93 12.75
CA GLU A 135 -0.57 22.12 12.44
C GLU A 135 -0.34 22.98 13.69
#